data_AF-A0A9E3M9J3-F1
#
_entry.id   AF-A0A9E3M9J3-F1
#
_cell.length_a   1.000
_cell.length_b   1.000
_cell.length_c   1.000
_cell.angle_alpha   90.00
_cell.angle_beta   90.00
_cell.angle_gamma   90.00
#
_symmetry.space_group_name_H-M   'P 1'
#
loop_
_entity.id
_entity.type
_entity.pdbx_description
1 polymer ?
#
loop_
_entity_poly.entity_id
_entity_poly.type
_entity_poly.pdbx_seq_one_letter_code
_entity_poly.pdbx_strand_id
1 'polypeptide(L)'
;MKYDADIFSHQFPIVGQFVRQLAYFRAAKPVYNKLNQKSPFWCATIDAHLKIATIKWCNVFGADGCNSTHWKKIINIDAVRDSFRKHVLLEVGFSRLEWMCYHKAMCDFRNKYVAHYEMDFSQPVPDFDIALRIAYAYDKWVRDLIHPDVYEGPKLKEEFENWSRRAGLLIEKAMKASAGMKE
;
A
#
# COMPACT_ATOMS: atom_id res chain seq x y z
N MET A 1 -27.23 5.00 8.93
CA MET A 1 -25.78 4.77 9.10
C MET A 1 -25.02 5.81 8.28
N LYS A 2 -24.01 6.47 8.87
CA LYS A 2 -23.19 7.49 8.18
C LYS A 2 -22.11 6.89 7.27
N TYR A 3 -21.91 5.57 7.34
CA TYR A 3 -20.97 4.78 6.54
C TYR A 3 -21.41 3.31 6.56
N ASP A 4 -20.84 2.48 5.70
CA ASP A 4 -21.08 1.04 5.66
C ASP A 4 -20.01 0.29 6.49
N ALA A 5 -20.44 -0.29 7.62
CA ALA A 5 -19.54 -0.94 8.58
C ALA A 5 -18.97 -2.27 8.05
N ASP A 6 -19.74 -3.00 7.24
CA ASP A 6 -19.28 -4.24 6.63
C ASP A 6 -18.16 -3.93 5.65
N ILE A 7 -18.31 -2.89 4.82
CA ILE A 7 -17.25 -2.44 3.92
C ILE A 7 -16.04 -1.95 4.71
N PHE A 8 -16.23 -1.14 5.75
CA PHE A 8 -15.14 -0.66 6.60
C PHE A 8 -14.30 -1.83 7.16
N SER A 9 -14.96 -2.86 7.71
CA SER A 9 -14.31 -4.02 8.34
C SER A 9 -13.42 -4.81 7.37
N HIS A 10 -13.70 -4.77 6.06
CA HIS A 10 -12.87 -5.40 5.03
C HIS A 10 -11.83 -4.44 4.45
N GLN A 11 -12.24 -3.19 4.21
CA GLN A 11 -11.43 -2.20 3.52
C GLN A 11 -10.24 -1.72 4.37
N PHE A 12 -10.47 -1.37 5.64
CA PHE A 12 -9.42 -0.82 6.50
C PHE A 12 -8.25 -1.81 6.71
N PRO A 13 -8.50 -3.11 6.99
CA PRO A 13 -7.42 -4.10 7.05
C PRO A 13 -6.64 -4.27 5.74
N ILE A 14 -7.26 -4.07 4.57
CA ILE A 14 -6.55 -4.13 3.28
C ILE A 14 -5.55 -2.97 3.17
N VAL A 15 -5.92 -1.77 3.59
CA VAL A 15 -4.99 -0.63 3.63
C VAL A 15 -3.85 -0.91 4.63
N GLY A 16 -4.17 -1.45 5.81
CA GLY A 16 -3.15 -1.90 6.76
C GLY A 16 -2.21 -2.96 6.18
N GLN A 17 -2.72 -3.91 5.40
CA GLN A 17 -1.90 -4.90 4.68
C GLN A 17 -0.98 -4.23 3.65
N PHE A 18 -1.46 -3.25 2.88
CA PHE A 18 -0.61 -2.47 1.98
C PHE A 18 0.57 -1.84 2.74
N VAL A 19 0.29 -1.11 3.82
CA VAL A 19 1.31 -0.41 4.62
C VAL A 19 2.34 -1.39 5.18
N ARG A 20 1.89 -2.52 5.71
CA ARG A 20 2.77 -3.58 6.24
C ARG A 20 3.68 -4.18 5.18
N GLN A 21 3.15 -4.49 4.01
CA GLN A 21 3.93 -5.12 2.93
C GLN A 21 4.98 -4.15 2.38
N LEU A 22 4.63 -2.86 2.27
CA LEU A 22 5.59 -1.83 1.90
C LEU A 22 6.69 -1.66 2.97
N ALA A 23 6.34 -1.71 4.25
CA ALA A 23 7.31 -1.68 5.35
C ALA A 23 8.30 -2.85 5.25
N TYR A 24 7.83 -4.06 4.96
CA TYR A 24 8.69 -5.24 4.80
C TYR A 24 9.62 -5.12 3.59
N PHE A 25 9.11 -4.68 2.44
CA PHE A 25 9.93 -4.40 1.27
C PHE A 25 11.05 -3.39 1.58
N ARG A 26 10.70 -2.27 2.23
CA ARG A 26 11.65 -1.20 2.58
C ARG A 26 12.66 -1.60 3.65
N ALA A 27 12.28 -2.49 4.56
CA ALA A 27 13.22 -3.05 5.53
C ALA A 27 14.18 -4.05 4.89
N ALA A 28 13.69 -4.88 3.96
CA ALA A 28 14.46 -5.97 3.37
C ALA A 28 15.45 -5.52 2.30
N LYS A 29 15.04 -4.63 1.39
CA LYS A 29 15.85 -4.26 0.21
C LYS A 29 17.22 -3.67 0.58
N PRO A 30 17.33 -2.74 1.55
CA PRO A 30 18.63 -2.21 1.97
C PRO A 30 19.53 -3.29 2.59
N VAL A 31 18.95 -4.22 3.36
CA VAL A 31 19.70 -5.32 3.99
C VAL A 31 20.23 -6.27 2.92
N TYR A 32 19.40 -6.66 1.95
CA TYR A 32 19.80 -7.50 0.82
C TYR A 32 20.98 -6.88 0.05
N ASN A 33 20.89 -5.59 -0.26
CA ASN A 33 21.95 -4.86 -0.95
C ASN A 33 23.23 -4.76 -0.09
N LYS A 34 23.09 -4.43 1.21
CA LYS A 34 24.21 -4.29 2.16
C LYS A 34 24.98 -5.60 2.34
N LEU A 35 24.28 -6.72 2.39
CA LEU A 35 24.90 -8.04 2.54
C LEU A 35 25.45 -8.58 1.21
N ASN A 36 25.31 -7.83 0.11
CA ASN A 36 25.64 -8.28 -1.24
C ASN A 36 25.06 -9.68 -1.53
N GLN A 37 23.85 -9.91 -1.05
CA GLN A 37 23.18 -11.21 -1.16
C GLN A 37 22.86 -11.46 -2.64
N LYS A 38 23.10 -12.67 -3.11
CA LYS A 38 22.82 -13.10 -4.48
C LYS A 38 21.78 -14.20 -4.57
N SER A 39 21.12 -14.51 -3.46
CA SER A 39 20.05 -15.51 -3.35
C SER A 39 18.82 -15.13 -4.19
N PRO A 40 18.50 -15.91 -5.25
CA PRO A 40 17.23 -15.79 -5.96
C PRO A 40 16.01 -15.88 -5.03
N PHE A 41 16.05 -16.73 -4.00
CA PHE A 41 14.98 -16.84 -3.01
C PHE A 41 14.70 -15.50 -2.30
N TRP A 42 15.75 -14.83 -1.79
CA TRP A 42 15.58 -13.54 -1.11
C TRP A 42 15.17 -12.44 -2.07
N CYS A 43 15.71 -12.43 -3.30
CA CYS A 43 15.28 -11.49 -4.34
C CYS A 43 13.77 -11.62 -4.60
N ALA A 44 13.29 -12.84 -4.88
CA ALA A 44 11.89 -13.12 -5.14
C ALA A 44 10.99 -12.78 -3.93
N THR A 45 11.43 -13.08 -2.72
CA THR A 45 10.69 -12.76 -1.48
C THR A 45 10.52 -11.26 -1.29
N ILE A 46 11.57 -10.47 -1.55
CA ILE A 46 11.50 -9.00 -1.45
C ILE A 46 10.56 -8.45 -2.51
N ASP A 47 10.70 -8.89 -3.76
CA ASP A 47 9.84 -8.44 -4.86
C ASP A 47 8.37 -8.80 -4.63
N ALA A 48 8.09 -9.96 -4.00
CA ALA A 48 6.74 -10.37 -3.64
C ALA A 48 6.07 -9.38 -2.68
N HIS A 49 6.80 -8.82 -1.70
CA HIS A 49 6.24 -7.80 -0.80
C HIS A 49 5.76 -6.56 -1.56
N LEU A 50 6.53 -6.06 -2.53
CA LEU A 50 6.13 -4.90 -3.33
C LEU A 50 4.94 -5.22 -4.24
N LYS A 51 4.93 -6.41 -4.87
CA LYS A 51 3.81 -6.89 -5.69
C LYS A 51 2.51 -7.00 -4.87
N ILE A 52 2.58 -7.59 -3.67
CA ILE A 52 1.42 -7.68 -2.77
C ILE A 52 0.98 -6.28 -2.33
N ALA A 53 1.91 -5.40 -1.96
CA ALA A 53 1.58 -4.00 -1.61
C ALA A 53 0.80 -3.32 -2.74
N THR A 54 1.27 -3.47 -3.99
CA THR A 54 0.58 -2.95 -5.19
C THR A 54 -0.86 -3.45 -5.28
N ILE A 55 -1.07 -4.75 -5.17
CA ILE A 55 -2.41 -5.36 -5.24
C ILE A 55 -3.31 -4.80 -4.13
N LYS A 56 -2.83 -4.77 -2.88
CA LYS A 56 -3.62 -4.29 -1.73
C LYS A 56 -3.97 -2.81 -1.85
N TRP A 57 -3.05 -1.98 -2.33
CA TRP A 57 -3.33 -0.58 -2.61
C TRP A 57 -4.42 -0.44 -3.68
N CYS A 58 -4.27 -1.14 -4.81
CA CYS A 58 -5.23 -1.07 -5.90
C CYS A 58 -6.61 -1.68 -5.58
N ASN A 59 -6.71 -2.60 -4.62
CA ASN A 59 -8.01 -3.10 -4.16
C ASN A 59 -8.88 -1.95 -3.62
N VAL A 60 -8.27 -1.00 -2.92
CA VAL A 60 -8.96 0.10 -2.26
C VAL A 60 -8.97 1.37 -3.11
N PHE A 61 -7.83 1.72 -3.72
CA PHE A 61 -7.62 2.99 -4.41
C PHE A 61 -7.51 2.87 -5.94
N GLY A 62 -7.59 1.66 -6.49
CA GLY A 62 -7.44 1.40 -7.92
C GLY A 62 -8.63 1.86 -8.76
N ALA A 63 -8.91 1.14 -9.84
CA ALA A 63 -10.02 1.46 -10.74
C ALA A 63 -11.37 1.40 -10.02
N ASP A 64 -12.22 2.39 -10.30
CA ASP A 64 -13.57 2.46 -9.75
C ASP A 64 -14.47 1.36 -10.33
N GLY A 65 -15.48 0.93 -9.57
CA GLY A 65 -16.51 0.01 -10.04
C GLY A 65 -16.18 -1.48 -9.98
N CYS A 66 -14.92 -1.89 -10.08
CA CYS A 66 -14.55 -3.31 -10.14
C CYS A 66 -14.39 -3.98 -8.76
N ASN A 67 -13.95 -3.23 -7.75
CA ASN A 67 -13.64 -3.80 -6.44
C ASN A 67 -14.74 -3.49 -5.42
N SER A 68 -15.25 -4.53 -4.75
CA SER A 68 -16.19 -4.38 -3.63
C SER A 68 -15.60 -3.58 -2.46
N THR A 69 -14.27 -3.55 -2.35
CA THR A 69 -13.50 -2.84 -1.31
C THR A 69 -12.98 -1.48 -1.75
N HIS A 70 -13.39 -0.98 -2.92
CA HIS A 70 -12.99 0.34 -3.39
C HIS A 70 -13.46 1.43 -2.41
N TRP A 71 -12.65 2.47 -2.21
CA TRP A 71 -12.90 3.46 -1.15
C TRP A 71 -14.20 4.22 -1.24
N LYS A 72 -14.79 4.33 -2.44
CA LYS A 72 -16.10 4.95 -2.62
C LYS A 72 -17.25 4.11 -2.07
N LYS A 73 -17.02 2.83 -1.77
CA LYS A 73 -18.07 1.89 -1.35
C LYS A 73 -18.46 2.08 0.12
N ILE A 74 -17.53 2.52 0.98
CA ILE A 74 -17.79 2.78 2.41
C ILE A 74 -18.87 3.85 2.66
N ILE A 75 -19.07 4.76 1.71
CA ILE A 75 -20.04 5.85 1.85
C ILE A 75 -20.66 6.22 0.51
N ASN A 76 -22.00 6.32 0.47
CA ASN A 76 -22.75 6.72 -0.72
C ASN A 76 -23.26 8.17 -0.65
N ILE A 77 -22.40 9.08 -0.20
CA ILE A 77 -22.67 10.52 -0.16
C ILE A 77 -21.56 11.23 -0.92
N ASP A 78 -21.88 11.84 -2.05
CA ASP A 78 -20.87 12.40 -2.96
C ASP A 78 -20.09 13.57 -2.34
N ALA A 79 -20.73 14.41 -1.53
CA ALA A 79 -20.05 15.46 -0.79
C ALA A 79 -18.95 14.92 0.15
N VAL A 80 -19.18 13.75 0.76
CA VAL A 80 -18.21 13.08 1.64
C VAL A 80 -17.11 12.40 0.83
N ARG A 81 -17.44 11.85 -0.35
CA ARG A 81 -16.42 11.31 -1.27
C ARG A 81 -15.51 12.41 -1.82
N ASP A 82 -16.07 13.59 -2.09
CA ASP A 82 -15.31 14.75 -2.54
C ASP A 82 -14.42 15.32 -1.45
N SER A 83 -14.82 15.22 -0.18
CA SER A 83 -13.95 15.59 0.94
C SER A 83 -12.70 14.69 1.00
N PHE A 84 -12.85 13.38 0.78
CA PHE A 84 -11.70 12.47 0.67
C PHE A 84 -10.78 12.84 -0.48
N ARG A 85 -11.32 13.08 -1.68
CA ARG A 85 -10.51 13.47 -2.86
C ARG A 85 -9.70 14.74 -2.58
N LYS A 86 -10.35 15.77 -2.04
CA LYS A 86 -9.69 17.02 -1.67
C LYS A 86 -8.61 16.79 -0.62
N HIS A 87 -8.91 15.96 0.38
CA HIS A 87 -7.95 15.61 1.43
C HIS A 87 -6.72 14.91 0.87
N VAL A 88 -6.89 13.93 -0.02
CA VAL A 88 -5.78 13.23 -0.69
C VAL A 88 -4.94 14.19 -1.51
N LEU A 89 -5.56 15.00 -2.39
CA LEU A 89 -4.84 15.95 -3.23
C LEU A 89 -4.00 16.93 -2.41
N LEU A 90 -4.56 17.44 -1.31
CA LEU A 90 -3.85 18.30 -0.37
C LEU A 90 -2.69 17.55 0.30
N GLU A 91 -2.94 16.34 0.80
CA GLU A 91 -1.94 15.56 1.53
C GLU A 91 -0.75 15.18 0.66
N VAL A 92 -0.96 14.85 -0.63
CA VAL A 92 0.13 14.51 -1.56
C VAL A 92 0.71 15.72 -2.29
N GLY A 93 0.04 16.87 -2.27
CA GLY A 93 0.43 18.08 -2.99
C GLY A 93 0.19 17.99 -4.50
N PHE A 94 -0.85 17.27 -4.92
CA PHE A 94 -1.17 17.05 -6.33
C PHE A 94 -2.31 17.95 -6.80
N SER A 95 -2.22 18.39 -8.05
CA SER A 95 -3.36 18.75 -8.87
C SER A 95 -4.19 17.53 -9.25
N ARG A 96 -5.41 17.76 -9.76
CA ARG A 96 -6.26 16.67 -10.28
C ARG A 96 -5.61 15.90 -11.42
N LEU A 97 -4.84 16.58 -12.29
CA LEU A 97 -4.16 15.95 -13.42
C LEU A 97 -3.02 15.03 -12.94
N GLU A 98 -2.20 15.50 -12.00
CA GLU A 98 -1.12 14.69 -11.42
C GLU A 98 -1.66 13.46 -10.70
N TRP A 99 -2.77 13.60 -9.97
CA TRP A 99 -3.48 12.45 -9.42
C TRP A 99 -3.90 11.44 -10.49
N MET A 100 -4.50 11.90 -11.59
CA MET A 100 -4.93 11.00 -12.67
C MET A 100 -3.74 10.28 -13.31
N CYS A 101 -2.63 10.98 -13.54
CA CYS A 101 -1.40 10.38 -14.05
C CYS A 101 -0.83 9.33 -13.09
N TYR A 102 -0.71 9.66 -11.81
CA TYR A 102 -0.21 8.76 -10.78
C TYR A 102 -1.10 7.53 -10.60
N HIS A 103 -2.42 7.74 -10.48
CA HIS A 103 -3.41 6.67 -10.34
C HIS A 103 -3.37 5.71 -11.53
N LYS A 104 -3.25 6.24 -12.75
CA LYS A 104 -3.07 5.45 -13.96
C LYS A 104 -1.77 4.65 -13.91
N ALA A 105 -0.65 5.27 -13.55
CA ALA A 105 0.64 4.58 -13.44
C ALA A 105 0.59 3.41 -12.44
N MET A 106 -0.05 3.60 -11.29
CA MET A 106 -0.22 2.54 -10.29
C MET A 106 -1.13 1.40 -10.79
N CYS A 107 -2.24 1.73 -11.47
CA CYS A 107 -3.14 0.74 -12.05
C CYS A 107 -2.48 -0.05 -13.20
N ASP A 108 -1.72 0.63 -14.05
CA ASP A 108 -0.97 0.00 -15.14
C ASP A 108 0.13 -0.91 -14.58
N PHE A 109 0.90 -0.45 -13.58
CA PHE A 109 1.90 -1.29 -12.92
C PHE A 109 1.28 -2.56 -12.34
N ARG A 110 0.13 -2.45 -11.64
CA ARG A 110 -0.61 -3.62 -11.17
C ARG A 110 -0.99 -4.55 -12.34
N ASN A 111 -1.70 -4.02 -13.34
CA ASN A 111 -2.27 -4.83 -14.40
C ASN A 111 -1.18 -5.49 -15.24
N LYS A 112 -0.31 -4.65 -15.79
CA LYS A 112 0.64 -5.04 -16.82
C LYS A 112 1.86 -5.74 -16.26
N TYR A 113 2.37 -5.32 -15.10
CA TYR A 113 3.57 -5.92 -14.53
C TYR A 113 3.28 -6.95 -13.43
N VAL A 114 2.43 -6.61 -12.46
CA VAL A 114 2.21 -7.47 -11.28
C VAL A 114 1.30 -8.65 -11.56
N ALA A 115 0.20 -8.44 -12.29
CA ALA A 115 -0.83 -9.45 -12.53
C ALA A 115 -0.62 -10.24 -13.84
N HIS A 116 -0.38 -9.55 -14.95
CA HIS A 116 -0.28 -10.19 -16.27
C HIS A 116 1.16 -10.42 -16.74
N TYR A 117 2.12 -9.65 -16.24
CA TYR A 117 3.53 -9.69 -16.67
C TYR A 117 3.69 -9.56 -18.20
N GLU A 118 3.12 -8.50 -18.77
CA GLU A 118 3.24 -8.10 -20.17
C GLU A 118 4.72 -7.86 -20.53
N MET A 119 5.23 -8.54 -21.56
CA MET A 119 6.65 -8.53 -21.93
C MET A 119 7.17 -7.15 -22.37
N ASP A 120 6.29 -6.26 -22.84
CA ASP A 120 6.60 -4.94 -23.35
C ASP A 120 6.40 -3.82 -22.30
N PHE A 121 6.01 -4.15 -21.07
CA PHE A 121 5.86 -3.16 -20.01
C PHE A 121 7.22 -2.70 -19.46
N SER A 122 7.64 -1.50 -19.86
CA SER A 122 8.94 -0.90 -19.51
C SER A 122 8.85 0.36 -18.65
N GLN A 123 7.64 0.70 -18.18
CA GLN A 123 7.45 1.89 -17.35
C GLN A 123 8.08 1.70 -15.96
N PRO A 124 8.60 2.78 -15.34
CA PRO A 124 9.20 2.70 -14.02
C PRO A 124 8.16 2.26 -12.97
N VAL A 125 8.66 1.63 -11.90
CA VAL A 125 7.87 1.35 -10.70
C VAL A 125 7.31 2.69 -10.17
N PRO A 126 5.98 2.80 -9.92
CA PRO A 126 5.38 4.01 -9.37
C PRO A 126 5.98 4.41 -8.02
N ASP A 127 5.90 5.68 -7.66
CA ASP A 127 6.37 6.14 -6.35
C ASP A 127 5.45 5.64 -5.22
N PHE A 128 5.99 4.76 -4.37
CA PHE A 128 5.28 4.21 -3.21
C PHE A 128 5.28 5.14 -1.99
N ASP A 129 6.07 6.21 -1.94
CA ASP A 129 5.92 7.26 -0.91
C ASP A 129 4.60 8.01 -1.07
N ILE A 130 4.22 8.29 -2.32
CA ILE A 130 2.89 8.85 -2.63
C ILE A 130 1.78 7.87 -2.23
N ALA A 131 1.94 6.58 -2.55
CA ALA A 131 0.97 5.54 -2.18
C ALA A 131 0.77 5.46 -0.66
N LEU A 132 1.87 5.56 0.09
CA LEU A 132 1.90 5.53 1.54
C LEU A 132 1.22 6.76 2.16
N ARG A 133 1.49 7.96 1.63
CA ARG A 133 0.81 9.20 2.05
C ARG A 133 -0.71 9.12 1.80
N ILE A 134 -1.14 8.54 0.69
CA ILE A 134 -2.57 8.32 0.40
C ILE A 134 -3.20 7.37 1.42
N ALA A 135 -2.51 6.31 1.82
CA ALA A 135 -2.98 5.41 2.87
C ALA A 135 -3.11 6.10 4.23
N TYR A 136 -2.19 7.00 4.58
CA TYR A 136 -2.29 7.81 5.80
C TYR A 136 -3.43 8.83 5.73
N ALA A 137 -3.65 9.48 4.58
CA ALA A 137 -4.80 10.34 4.35
C ALA A 137 -6.11 9.56 4.54
N TYR A 138 -6.17 8.34 4.02
CA TYR A 138 -7.31 7.45 4.20
C TYR A 138 -7.53 7.06 5.67
N ASP A 139 -6.48 6.68 6.40
CA ASP A 139 -6.55 6.37 7.84
C ASP A 139 -7.14 7.53 8.65
N LYS A 140 -6.68 8.76 8.38
CA LYS A 140 -7.22 9.95 9.03
C LYS A 140 -8.68 10.18 8.67
N TRP A 141 -8.99 10.24 7.37
CA TRP A 141 -10.33 10.52 6.87
C TRP A 141 -11.36 9.49 7.33
N VAL A 142 -11.02 8.20 7.33
CA VAL A 142 -11.97 7.15 7.68
C VAL A 142 -12.25 7.13 9.18
N ARG A 143 -11.28 7.47 10.03
CA ARG A 143 -11.50 7.62 11.48
C ARG A 143 -12.45 8.77 11.78
N ASP A 144 -12.32 9.88 11.05
CA ASP A 144 -13.26 11.01 11.16
C ASP A 144 -14.65 10.62 10.63
N LEU A 145 -14.73 9.81 9.57
CA LEU A 145 -15.98 9.34 8.96
C LEU A 145 -16.81 8.46 9.91
N ILE A 146 -16.16 7.55 10.64
CA ILE A 146 -16.86 6.56 11.48
C ILE A 146 -17.33 7.13 12.83
N HIS A 147 -16.87 8.32 13.22
CA HIS A 147 -17.24 8.94 14.50
C HIS A 147 -18.78 9.06 14.67
N PRO A 148 -19.36 8.66 15.82
CA PRO A 148 -18.72 8.42 17.12
C PRO A 148 -18.10 7.03 17.32
N ASP A 149 -18.22 6.11 16.36
CA ASP A 149 -17.54 4.82 16.46
C ASP A 149 -16.03 5.03 16.43
N VAL A 150 -15.27 4.22 17.17
CA VAL A 150 -13.82 4.36 17.30
C VAL A 150 -13.14 3.06 16.89
N TYR A 151 -12.14 3.18 16.02
CA TYR A 151 -11.18 2.12 15.78
C TYR A 151 -9.97 2.31 16.71
N GLU A 152 -9.88 1.50 17.76
CA GLU A 152 -8.85 1.59 18.81
C GLU A 152 -7.43 1.22 18.33
N GLY A 153 -7.29 0.69 17.11
CA GLY A 153 -5.98 0.34 16.57
C GLY A 153 -5.10 1.58 16.31
N PRO A 154 -3.77 1.43 16.41
CA PRO A 154 -2.80 2.50 16.16
C PRO A 154 -2.94 3.10 14.76
N LYS A 155 -2.45 4.34 14.60
CA LYS A 155 -2.44 5.00 13.28
C LYS A 155 -1.52 4.26 12.32
N LEU A 156 -1.87 4.22 11.04
CA LEU A 156 -1.09 3.48 10.04
C LEU A 156 0.35 3.98 9.93
N LYS A 157 0.59 5.28 10.18
CA LYS A 157 1.94 5.85 10.21
C LYS A 157 2.80 5.27 11.34
N GLU A 158 2.23 5.16 12.53
CA GLU A 158 2.92 4.56 13.69
C GLU A 158 3.16 3.05 13.45
N GLU A 159 2.18 2.36 12.88
CA GLU A 159 2.35 0.94 12.53
C GLU A 159 3.42 0.71 11.46
N PHE A 160 3.51 1.58 10.45
CA PHE A 160 4.56 1.49 9.44
C PHE A 160 5.96 1.53 10.07
N GLU A 161 6.20 2.45 11.01
CA GLU A 161 7.46 2.57 11.74
C GLU A 161 7.72 1.32 12.60
N ASN A 162 6.68 0.84 13.30
CA ASN A 162 6.76 -0.37 14.12
C ASN A 162 7.06 -1.63 13.31
N TRP A 163 6.41 -1.82 12.15
CA TRP A 163 6.68 -2.95 11.26
C TRP A 163 8.06 -2.83 10.62
N SER A 164 8.46 -1.65 10.16
CA SER A 164 9.78 -1.43 9.56
C SER A 164 10.90 -1.81 10.53
N ARG A 165 10.80 -1.37 11.78
CA ARG A 165 11.77 -1.68 12.84
C ARG A 165 11.80 -3.17 13.19
N ARG A 166 10.64 -3.77 13.47
CA ARG A 166 10.53 -5.19 13.87
C ARG A 166 11.00 -6.13 12.75
N ALA A 167 10.54 -5.87 11.53
CA ALA A 167 10.89 -6.67 10.36
C ALA A 167 12.37 -6.53 10.01
N GLY A 168 12.94 -5.32 10.05
CA GLY A 168 14.35 -5.10 9.71
C GLY A 168 15.31 -5.97 10.54
N LEU A 169 15.11 -6.04 11.85
CA LEU A 169 15.93 -6.88 12.74
C LEU A 169 15.78 -8.38 12.43
N LEU A 170 14.55 -8.83 12.18
CA LEU A 170 14.27 -10.23 11.87
C LEU A 170 14.86 -10.62 10.50
N ILE A 171 14.65 -9.78 9.49
CA ILE A 171 15.09 -10.01 8.12
C ILE A 171 16.62 -10.02 8.05
N GLU A 172 17.31 -9.09 8.73
CA GLU A 172 18.77 -9.09 8.76
C GLU A 172 19.33 -10.36 9.41
N LYS A 173 18.73 -10.83 10.51
CA LYS A 173 19.13 -12.10 11.14
C LYS A 173 18.88 -13.29 10.21
N ALA A 174 17.71 -13.35 9.58
CA ALA A 174 17.35 -14.44 8.67
C ALA A 174 18.24 -14.50 7.42
N MET A 175 18.52 -13.34 6.80
CA MET A 175 19.39 -13.26 5.62
C MET A 175 20.84 -13.63 5.96
N LYS A 176 21.36 -13.24 7.13
CA LYS A 176 22.68 -13.67 7.60
C LYS A 176 22.74 -15.16 7.88
N ALA A 177 21.72 -15.72 8.53
CA ALA A 177 21.67 -17.14 8.87
C ALA A 177 21.59 -18.05 7.66
N SER A 178 21.00 -17.56 6.56
CA SER A 178 20.90 -18.29 5.28
C SER A 178 22.03 -17.98 4.30
N ALA A 179 23.01 -17.15 4.68
CA ALA A 179 24.13 -16.82 3.81
C ALA A 179 24.97 -18.06 3.50
N GLY A 180 25.23 -18.31 2.21
CA GLY A 180 26.02 -19.46 1.75
C GLY A 180 25.27 -20.79 1.71
N MET A 181 23.99 -20.83 2.08
CA MET A 181 23.14 -21.99 1.81
C MET A 181 22.99 -22.16 0.30
N LYS A 182 23.01 -23.43 -0.17
CA LYS A 182 22.72 -23.74 -1.56
C LYS A 182 21.21 -23.77 -1.75
N GLU A 183 20.75 -23.13 -2.83
CA GLU A 183 19.36 -23.20 -3.31
C GLU A 183 19.17 -24.37 -4.27
#